data_AF-A0AAJ1EYC9-F1
#
_entry.id   AF-A0AAJ1EYC9-F1
#
_cell.length_a   1.000
_cell.length_b   1.000
_cell.length_c   1.000
_cell.angle_alpha   90.00
_cell.angle_beta   90.00
_cell.angle_gamma   90.00
#
_symmetry.space_group_name_H-M   'P 1'
#
loop_
_entity.id
_entity.type
_entity.pdbx_description
1 polymer ?
#
loop_
_entity_poly.entity_id
_entity_poly.type
_entity_poly.pdbx_seq_one_letter_code
_entity_poly.pdbx_strand_id
1 'polypeptide(L)' 'MARIIEVLPQDSEIEELTSPKNAQAAKALKHRREVKRRLDDYLERAELRRALGVDDDEDF' A
#
# COMPACT_ATOMS: atom_id res chain seq x y z
N MET A 1 -18.26 -32.22 18.30
CA MET A 1 -18.26 -31.01 17.46
C MET A 1 -16.86 -30.40 17.50
N ALA A 2 -16.12 -30.41 16.39
CA ALA A 2 -14.80 -29.79 16.33
C ALA A 2 -14.98 -28.27 16.24
N ARG A 3 -14.40 -27.50 17.18
CA ARG A 3 -14.32 -26.04 17.08
C ARG A 3 -13.04 -25.73 16.31
N ILE A 4 -13.19 -25.16 15.11
CA ILE A 4 -12.06 -24.60 14.38
C ILE A 4 -11.72 -23.29 15.10
N ILE A 5 -10.52 -23.22 15.68
CA ILE A 5 -9.98 -22.00 16.26
C ILE A 5 -9.18 -21.33 15.15
N GLU A 6 -9.69 -20.22 14.63
CA GLU A 6 -8.92 -19.35 13.74
C GLU A 6 -7.87 -18.65 14.58
N VAL A 7 -6.63 -19.14 14.52
CA VAL A 7 -5.49 -18.49 15.14
C VAL A 7 -5.05 -17.38 14.18
N LEU A 8 -5.34 -16.14 14.55
CA LEU A 8 -4.80 -14.98 13.85
C LEU A 8 -3.29 -14.90 14.13
N PRO A 9 -2.45 -14.77 13.10
CA PRO A 9 -1.02 -14.63 13.30
C PRO A 9 -0.72 -13.38 14.12
N GLN A 10 0.23 -13.50 15.03
CA GLN A 10 0.68 -12.36 15.83
C GLN A 10 1.54 -11.42 14.97
N ASP A 11 1.61 -10.13 15.31
CA ASP A 11 2.30 -9.11 14.51
C ASP A 11 3.76 -9.49 14.18
N SER A 12 4.47 -10.15 15.11
CA SER A 12 5.82 -10.68 14.89
C SER A 12 5.90 -11.75 13.82
N GLU A 13 4.90 -12.63 13.73
CA GLU A 13 4.83 -13.68 12.71
C GLU A 13 4.54 -13.07 11.33
N ILE A 14 3.74 -12.00 11.29
CA ILE A 14 3.48 -11.22 10.07
C ILE A 14 4.75 -10.52 9.60
N GLU A 15 5.53 -9.94 10.51
CA GLU A 15 6.81 -9.31 10.18
C GLU A 15 7.82 -10.33 9.63
N GLU A 16 7.92 -11.53 10.19
CA GLU A 16 8.78 -12.58 9.66
C GLU A 16 8.34 -13.07 8.28
N LEU A 17 7.02 -13.20 8.06
CA LEU A 17 6.45 -13.59 6.77
C LEU A 17 6.67 -12.52 5.68
N THR A 18 6.67 -11.25 6.06
CA THR A 18 6.76 -10.12 5.12
C THR A 18 8.19 -9.56 4.98
N SER A 19 9.11 -9.99 5.84
CA SER A 19 10.50 -9.56 5.82
C SER A 19 11.25 -10.12 4.60
N PRO A 20 12.04 -9.28 3.90
CA PRO A 20 12.80 -9.72 2.75
C PRO A 20 13.94 -10.65 3.17
N LYS A 21 13.93 -11.89 2.67
CA LYS A 21 14.91 -12.93 3.02
C LYS A 21 16.26 -12.78 2.30
N ASN A 22 16.38 -11.84 1.36
CA ASN A 22 17.63 -11.54 0.65
C ASN A 22 17.68 -10.08 0.13
N ALA A 23 18.86 -9.63 -0.28
CA ALA A 23 19.10 -8.25 -0.72
C ALA A 23 18.27 -7.84 -1.95
N GLN A 24 18.02 -8.77 -2.88
CA GLN A 24 17.20 -8.51 -4.06
C GLN A 24 15.72 -8.29 -3.68
N ALA A 25 15.18 -9.13 -2.79
CA ALA A 25 13.84 -9.00 -2.25
C ALA A 25 13.68 -7.69 -1.46
N ALA A 26 14.71 -7.28 -0.71
CA ALA A 26 14.70 -6.01 0.01
C ALA A 26 14.65 -4.81 -0.96
N LYS A 27 15.43 -4.85 -2.04
CA LYS A 27 15.41 -3.82 -3.09
C LYS A 27 14.06 -3.76 -3.82
N ALA A 28 13.48 -4.91 -4.14
CA ALA A 28 12.15 -5.00 -4.78
C ALA A 28 11.05 -4.47 -3.85
N LEU A 29 11.09 -4.82 -2.56
CA LEU A 29 10.15 -4.32 -1.56
C LEU A 29 10.26 -2.80 -1.39
N LYS A 30 11.48 -2.26 -1.34
CA LYS A 30 11.72 -0.82 -1.29
C LYS A 30 11.14 -0.12 -2.51
N HIS A 31 11.41 -0.63 -3.72
CA HIS A 31 10.89 -0.07 -4.95
C HIS A 31 9.35 -0.08 -4.99
N ARG A 32 8.72 -1.18 -4.58
CA ARG A 32 7.26 -1.28 -4.49
C ARG A 32 6.67 -0.24 -3.51
N ARG A 33 7.31 -0.04 -2.36
CA ARG A 33 6.90 0.99 -1.38
C ARG A 33 7.01 2.40 -1.94
N GLU A 34 8.08 2.70 -2.68
CA GLU A 34 8.27 3.98 -3.34
C GLU A 34 7.21 4.25 -4.43
N VAL A 35 6.91 3.25 -5.26
CA VAL A 35 5.86 3.36 -6.28
C VAL A 35 4.49 3.56 -5.64
N LYS A 36 4.17 2.78 -4.62
CA LYS A 36 2.90 2.93 -3.89
C LYS A 36 2.76 4.35 -3.34
N ARG A 37 3.78 4.87 -2.64
CA ARG A 37 3.75 6.23 -2.10
C ARG A 37 3.46 7.28 -3.17
N ARG A 38 4.11 7.18 -4.34
CA ARG A 38 3.87 8.12 -5.45
C ARG A 38 2.44 8.05 -6.00
N LEU A 39 1.87 6.83 -6.04
CA LEU A 39 0.48 6.64 -6.47
C LEU A 39 -0.49 7.21 -5.43
N ASP A 40 -0.26 6.95 -4.15
CA ASP A 40 -1.06 7.50 -3.05
C ASP A 40 -1.01 9.04 -3.07
N ASP A 41 0.18 9.64 -3.23
CA ASP A 41 0.35 11.10 -3.35
C ASP A 41 -0.41 11.67 -4.58
N TYR A 42 -0.46 10.93 -5.69
CA TYR A 42 -1.18 11.35 -6.90
C TYR A 42 -2.70 11.27 -6.70
N LEU A 43 -3.18 10.19 -6.10
CA LEU A 43 -4.60 10.01 -5.79
C LEU A 43 -5.08 11.05 -4.78
N GLU A 44 -4.32 11.32 -3.73
CA GLU A 44 -4.63 12.39 -2.77
C GLU A 44 -4.77 13.74 -3.48
N ARG A 45 -3.85 14.08 -4.39
CA ARG A 45 -3.94 15.31 -5.18
C ARG A 45 -5.16 15.34 -6.10
N ALA A 46 -5.50 14.22 -6.73
CA ALA A 46 -6.67 14.13 -7.59
C ALA A 46 -7.97 14.28 -6.78
N GLU A 47 -8.06 13.62 -5.63
CA GLU A 47 -9.17 13.75 -4.69
C GLU A 47 -9.30 15.19 -4.17
N LEU A 48 -8.18 15.85 -3.83
CA LEU A 48 -8.15 17.25 -3.44
C LEU A 48 -8.62 18.18 -4.57
N ARG A 49 -8.17 17.97 -5.82
CA ARG A 49 -8.63 18.74 -6.98
C ARG A 49 -10.14 18.61 -7.20
N ARG A 50 -10.64 17.38 -7.13
CA ARG A 50 -12.07 17.08 -7.22
C ARG A 50 -12.87 17.73 -6.09
N ALA A 51 -12.37 17.67 -4.86
CA ALA A 51 -13.01 18.28 -3.69
C ALA A 51 -13.02 19.82 -3.74
N LEU A 52 -12.00 20.43 -4.35
CA LEU A 52 -11.91 21.87 -4.56
C LEU A 52 -12.73 22.38 -5.77
N GLY A 53 -13.34 21.48 -6.54
CA GLY A 53 -14.12 21.85 -7.72
C GLY A 53 -13.27 22.43 -8.86
N VAL A 54 -11.98 22.07 -8.92
CA VAL A 54 -11.04 22.54 -9.97
C VAL A 54 -11.15 21.69 -11.25
N ASP A 55 -12.09 20.74 -11.31
CA ASP A 55 -12.28 19.81 -12.43
C ASP A 55 -13.06 20.40 -13.62
N ASP A 56 -13.42 21.69 -13.63
CA ASP A 56 -14.30 22.25 -14.67
C ASP A 56 -13.61 22.97 -15.85
N ASP A 57 -12.28 23.01 -15.98
CA ASP A 57 -11.63 23.71 -17.12
C ASP A 57 -10.30 23.09 -17.60
N GLU A 58 -10.30 21.82 -18.05
CA GLU A 58 -9.32 21.36 -19.05
C GLU A 58 -10.04 20.61 -20.17
N ASP A 59 -10.90 21.33 -20.90
CA ASP A 59 -11.06 21.11 -22.34
C ASP A 59 -9.73 21.50 -23.03
N PHE A 60 -9.31 20.65 -23.98
CA PHE A 60 -8.13 20.69 -24.87
C PHE A 60 -6.90 19.84 -24.49
#